data_AF-A0A7W0BVI7-F1
#
_entry.id   AF-A0A7W0BVI7-F1
#
_cell.length_a   1.000
_cell.length_b   1.000
_cell.length_c   1.000
_cell.angle_alpha   90.00
_cell.angle_beta   90.00
_cell.angle_gamma   90.00
#
_symmetry.space_group_name_H-M   'P 1'
#
loop_
_entity.id
_entity.type
_entity.pdbx_description
1 polymer ?
#
loop_
_entity_poly.entity_id
_entity_poly.type
_entity_poly.pdbx_seq_one_letter_code
_entity_poly.pdbx_strand_id
1 'polypeptide(L)'
;MQYTADQLGIAKSTYAGYESGYRQPSLDALKELAVLFETSVDYLLGMTETYTGERHTIELTSKDIGSQICLTIDGKSLSQDELNQFIAFIRLKREMEAK
;
A
#
# COMPACT_ATOMS: atom_id res chain seq x y z
N MET A 1 -6.05 12.02 -16.57
CA MET A 1 -5.75 11.69 -17.99
C MET A 1 -4.43 12.30 -18.47
N GLN A 2 -4.26 13.63 -18.55
CA GLN A 2 -2.99 14.21 -19.08
C GLN A 2 -1.78 13.83 -18.20
N TYR A 3 -1.88 14.03 -16.89
CA TYR A 3 -0.83 13.65 -15.94
C TYR A 3 -0.36 12.19 -16.09
N THR A 4 -1.30 11.23 -16.11
CA THR A 4 -0.99 9.80 -16.24
C THR A 4 -0.34 9.48 -17.59
N ALA A 5 -0.83 10.08 -18.67
CA ALA A 5 -0.26 9.93 -20.00
C ALA A 5 1.19 10.47 -20.06
N ASP A 6 1.44 11.60 -19.39
CA ASP A 6 2.78 12.19 -19.29
C ASP A 6 3.73 11.30 -18.48
N GLN A 7 3.26 10.71 -17.38
CA GLN A 7 4.06 9.77 -16.57
C GLN A 7 4.41 8.48 -17.32
N LEU A 8 3.53 8.01 -18.20
CA LEU A 8 3.72 6.83 -19.04
C LEU A 8 4.45 7.14 -20.36
N GLY A 9 4.73 8.41 -20.66
CA GLY A 9 5.32 8.82 -21.93
C GLY A 9 4.46 8.49 -23.17
N ILE A 10 3.13 8.37 -23.00
CA ILE A 10 2.18 8.04 -24.07
C ILE A 10 1.30 9.23 -24.43
N ALA A 11 0.75 9.22 -25.65
CA ALA A 11 -0.23 10.23 -26.05
C ALA A 11 -1.50 10.15 -25.17
N LYS A 12 -2.06 11.31 -24.80
CA LYS A 12 -3.32 11.40 -24.04
C LYS A 12 -4.46 10.56 -24.64
N SER A 13 -4.56 10.55 -25.97
CA SER A 13 -5.55 9.74 -26.70
C SER A 13 -5.34 8.24 -26.54
N THR A 14 -4.08 7.80 -26.39
CA THR A 14 -3.74 6.39 -26.14
C THR A 14 -4.21 5.98 -24.74
N TYR A 15 -3.92 6.81 -23.73
CA TYR A 15 -4.40 6.56 -22.37
C TYR A 15 -5.93 6.56 -22.27
N ALA A 16 -6.60 7.52 -22.92
CA ALA A 16 -8.06 7.55 -23.00
C ALA A 16 -8.64 6.31 -23.71
N GLY A 17 -7.90 5.75 -24.67
CA GLY A 17 -8.23 4.47 -25.30
C GLY A 17 -8.19 3.29 -24.32
N TYR A 18 -7.27 3.31 -23.35
CA TYR A 18 -7.22 2.31 -22.28
C TYR A 18 -8.42 2.44 -21.33
N GLU A 19 -8.71 3.64 -20.84
CA GLU A 19 -9.81 3.87 -19.89
C GLU A 19 -11.19 3.55 -20.47
N SER A 20 -11.38 3.77 -21.78
CA SER A 20 -12.62 3.44 -22.48
C SER A 20 -12.73 1.98 -22.90
N GLY A 21 -11.66 1.18 -22.73
CA GLY A 21 -11.58 -0.19 -23.22
C GLY A 21 -11.45 -0.33 -24.74
N TYR A 22 -11.40 0.79 -25.48
CA TYR A 22 -11.23 0.81 -26.94
C TYR A 22 -9.88 0.24 -27.37
N ARG A 23 -8.84 0.41 -26.54
CA ARG A 23 -7.50 -0.13 -26.75
C ARG A 23 -7.05 -0.89 -25.52
N GLN A 24 -6.38 -2.02 -25.72
CA GLN A 24 -5.74 -2.76 -24.65
C GLN A 24 -4.30 -2.26 -24.43
N PRO A 25 -3.86 -2.02 -23.19
CA PRO A 25 -2.46 -1.70 -22.90
C PRO A 25 -1.55 -2.90 -23.22
N SER A 26 -0.30 -2.63 -23.60
CA SER A 26 0.72 -3.68 -23.70
C SER A 26 1.08 -4.19 -22.30
N LEU A 27 1.75 -5.35 -22.21
CA LEU A 27 2.25 -5.87 -20.93
C LEU A 27 3.18 -4.89 -20.23
N ASP A 28 4.02 -4.18 -20.97
CA ASP A 28 4.95 -3.20 -20.38
C ASP A 28 4.20 -1.96 -19.87
N ALA A 29 3.23 -1.44 -20.65
CA ALA A 29 2.38 -0.34 -20.20
C ALA A 29 1.55 -0.73 -18.95
N LEU A 30 1.10 -1.99 -18.88
CA LEU A 30 0.36 -2.50 -17.73
C LEU A 30 1.23 -2.60 -16.46
N LYS A 31 2.50 -2.99 -16.60
CA LYS A 31 3.48 -2.95 -15.50
C LYS A 31 3.76 -1.52 -15.04
N GLU A 32 3.95 -0.59 -15.97
CA GLU A 32 4.19 0.82 -15.64
C GLU A 32 2.96 1.43 -14.95
N LEU A 33 1.75 1.11 -15.39
CA LEU A 33 0.51 1.49 -14.72
C LEU A 33 0.42 0.93 -13.30
N ALA A 34 0.78 -0.34 -13.10
CA ALA A 34 0.78 -0.97 -11.78
C ALA A 34 1.74 -0.27 -10.82
N VAL A 35 2.96 0.05 -11.28
CA VAL A 35 3.94 0.82 -10.50
C VAL A 35 3.46 2.24 -10.22
N LEU A 36 2.93 2.94 -11.23
CA LEU A 36 2.45 4.32 -11.14
C LEU A 36 1.30 4.48 -10.13
N PHE A 37 0.44 3.48 -10.03
CA PHE A 37 -0.70 3.47 -9.13
C PHE A 37 -0.47 2.65 -7.84
N GLU A 38 0.77 2.22 -7.60
CA GLU A 38 1.17 1.41 -6.45
C GLU A 38 0.27 0.17 -6.21
N THR A 39 -0.24 -0.41 -7.29
CA THR A 39 -1.17 -1.55 -7.29
C THR A 39 -0.58 -2.76 -8.02
N SER A 40 -1.32 -3.87 -8.08
CA SER A 40 -0.94 -5.03 -8.89
C SER A 40 -1.57 -5.00 -10.28
N VAL A 41 -0.92 -5.69 -11.21
CA VAL A 41 -1.48 -6.00 -12.53
C VAL A 41 -2.80 -6.75 -12.43
N ASP A 42 -2.90 -7.70 -11.49
CA ASP A 42 -4.12 -8.48 -11.26
C ASP A 42 -5.30 -7.59 -10.89
N TYR A 43 -5.06 -6.55 -10.09
CA TYR A 43 -6.07 -5.54 -9.76
C TYR A 43 -6.48 -4.72 -10.98
N LEU A 44 -5.51 -4.25 -11.78
CA LEU A 44 -5.80 -3.50 -13.01
C LEU A 44 -6.59 -4.31 -14.04
N LEU A 45 -6.42 -5.63 -14.07
CA LEU A 45 -7.14 -6.55 -14.95
C LEU A 45 -8.49 -7.04 -14.38
N GLY A 46 -8.86 -6.62 -13.16
CA GLY A 46 -10.09 -7.07 -12.51
C GLY A 46 -10.09 -8.55 -12.13
N MET A 47 -8.91 -9.17 -12.00
CA MET A 47 -8.76 -10.55 -11.51
C MET A 47 -8.88 -10.61 -9.97
N THR A 48 -8.77 -9.46 -9.31
CA THR A 48 -8.94 -9.30 -7.86
C THR A 48 -9.65 -7.98 -7.56
N GLU A 49 -10.64 -8.02 -6.66
CA GLU A 49 -11.33 -6.84 -6.13
C GLU A 49 -10.51 -6.10 -5.05
N THR A 50 -9.45 -6.73 -4.54
CA THR A 50 -8.59 -6.16 -3.50
C THR A 50 -7.36 -5.50 -4.13
N TYR A 51 -7.21 -4.19 -3.89
CA TYR A 51 -5.94 -3.48 -4.05
C TYR A 51 -4.89 -4.21 -3.21
N THR A 52 -3.93 -4.86 -3.86
CA THR A 52 -2.83 -5.55 -3.18
C THR A 52 -1.73 -4.56 -2.80
N GLY A 53 -2.08 -3.43 -2.21
CA GLY A 53 -1.26 -2.89 -1.14
C GLY A 53 -1.42 -3.88 0.00
N GLU A 54 -0.63 -4.95 0.01
CA GLU A 54 -0.75 -6.03 0.97
C GLU A 54 -0.92 -5.44 2.36
N ARG A 55 -2.10 -5.65 2.97
CA ARG A 55 -2.35 -5.25 4.35
C ARG A 55 -1.57 -6.20 5.23
N HIS A 56 -0.29 -5.90 5.40
CA HIS A 56 0.59 -6.62 6.30
C HIS A 56 0.03 -6.48 7.71
N THR A 57 -0.54 -7.56 8.22
CA THR A 57 -0.97 -7.60 9.62
C THR A 57 0.27 -7.90 10.44
N ILE A 58 0.70 -6.89 11.17
CA ILE A 58 1.89 -6.94 12.00
C ILE A 58 1.43 -7.13 13.45
N GLU A 59 1.74 -8.28 14.04
CA GLU A 59 1.44 -8.54 15.45
C GLU A 59 2.52 -7.89 16.32
N LEU A 60 2.22 -6.72 16.88
CA LEU A 60 3.14 -5.91 17.69
C LEU A 60 3.71 -6.66 18.91
N THR A 61 3.06 -7.74 19.36
CA THR A 61 3.55 -8.58 20.46
C THR A 61 4.51 -9.70 20.04
N SER A 62 4.76 -9.86 18.73
CA SER A 62 5.68 -10.88 18.21
C SER A 62 7.14 -10.55 18.55
N LYS A 63 7.93 -11.59 18.89
CA LYS A 63 9.33 -11.42 19.32
C LYS A 63 10.27 -10.93 18.21
N ASP A 64 9.87 -11.10 16.96
CA ASP A 64 10.75 -10.89 15.79
C ASP A 64 10.48 -9.56 15.07
N ILE A 65 9.58 -8.73 15.57
CA ILE A 65 9.19 -7.48 14.89
C ILE A 65 10.34 -6.47 14.78
N GLY A 66 11.16 -6.39 15.83
CA GLY A 66 12.25 -5.42 15.90
C GLY A 66 13.42 -5.76 14.96
N SER A 67 13.47 -6.98 14.40
CA SER A 67 14.53 -7.39 13.48
C SER A 67 14.16 -7.20 12.02
N GLN A 68 12.86 -7.16 11.69
CA GLN A 68 12.37 -7.05 10.31
C GLN A 68 11.84 -5.65 9.97
N ILE A 69 11.47 -4.86 10.97
CA ILE A 69 10.74 -3.60 10.77
C ILE A 69 11.30 -2.50 11.66
N CYS A 70 11.68 -1.38 11.07
CA CYS A 70 12.06 -0.18 11.81
C CYS A 70 10.82 0.72 12.01
N LEU A 71 10.35 0.81 13.25
CA LEU A 71 9.26 1.72 13.64
C LEU A 71 9.85 3.07 14.05
N THR A 72 9.22 4.17 13.60
CA THR A 72 9.63 5.52 13.98
C THR A 72 8.41 6.36 14.40
N ILE A 73 8.62 7.26 15.35
CA ILE A 73 7.66 8.32 15.73
C ILE A 73 8.40 9.65 15.57
N ASP A 74 7.84 10.56 14.77
CA ASP A 74 8.44 11.87 14.47
C ASP A 74 9.89 11.79 13.97
N GLY A 75 10.19 10.75 13.19
CA GLY A 75 11.53 10.50 12.64
C GLY A 75 12.55 9.91 13.63
N LYS A 76 12.15 9.62 14.87
CA LYS A 76 13.00 8.93 15.85
C LYS A 76 12.65 7.45 15.92
N SER A 77 13.67 6.60 15.94
CA SER A 77 13.48 5.16 16.07
C SER A 77 12.91 4.82 17.45
N LEU A 78 11.87 4.00 17.44
CA LEU A 78 11.18 3.56 18.63
C LEU A 78 12.01 2.48 19.35
N SER A 79 12.27 2.67 20.63
CA SER A 79 12.95 1.68 21.47
C SER A 79 12.02 0.50 21.83
N GLN A 80 12.63 -0.60 22.28
CA GLN A 80 11.87 -1.77 22.74
C GLN A 80 10.99 -1.45 23.97
N ASP A 81 11.45 -0.57 24.86
CA ASP A 81 10.67 -0.16 26.02
C ASP A 81 9.46 0.69 25.64
N GLU A 82 9.61 1.61 24.69
CA GLU A 82 8.51 2.40 24.15
C GLU A 82 7.47 1.53 23.45
N LEU A 83 7.90 0.50 22.71
CA LEU A 83 7.00 -0.49 22.10
C LEU A 83 6.17 -1.21 23.15
N ASN A 84 6.82 -1.69 24.21
CA ASN A 84 6.16 -2.38 25.32
C ASN A 84 5.16 -1.47 26.04
N GLN A 85 5.52 -0.21 26.29
CA GLN A 85 4.63 0.79 26.88
C GLN A 85 3.42 1.08 25.98
N PHE A 86 3.65 1.20 24.67
CA PHE A 86 2.58 1.40 23.69
C PHE A 86 1.60 0.22 23.66
N ILE A 87 2.10 -1.02 23.65
CA ILE A 87 1.26 -2.23 23.70
C ILE A 87 0.42 -2.24 24.98
N ALA A 88 1.04 -1.93 26.14
CA ALA A 88 0.32 -1.87 27.41
C ALA A 88 -0.77 -0.79 27.41
N PHE A 89 -0.47 0.40 26.88
CA PHE A 89 -1.43 1.49 26.76
C PHE A 89 -2.64 1.10 25.90
N ILE A 90 -2.42 0.48 24.73
CA ILE A 90 -3.50 0.07 23.84
C ILE A 90 -4.39 -1.00 24.50
N ARG A 91 -3.82 -1.92 25.28
CA ARG A 91 -4.59 -2.91 26.04
C ARG A 91 -5.50 -2.24 27.06
N LEU A 92 -4.96 -1.33 27.88
CA LEU A 92 -5.74 -0.59 28.87
C LEU A 92 -6.86 0.24 28.21
N LYS A 93 -6.55 0.94 27.12
CA LYS A 93 -7.52 1.74 26.39
C LYS A 93 -8.72 0.90 25.91
N ARG A 94 -8.46 -0.31 25.38
CA ARG A 94 -9.51 -1.23 24.93
C ARG A 94 -10.38 -1.73 26.08
N GLU A 95 -9.80 -1.98 27.25
CA GLU A 95 -10.57 -2.37 28.45
C GLU A 95 -11.50 -1.25 28.92
N MET A 96 -11.07 0.01 28.79
CA MET A 96 -11.90 1.17 29.13
C MET A 96 -13.04 1.40 28.14
N GLU A 97 -12.82 1.15 26.85
CA GLU A 97 -13.85 1.29 25.79
C GLU A 97 -14.87 0.14 25.77
N ALA A 98 -14.51 -1.01 26.35
CA ALA A 98 -15.39 -2.18 26.45
C ALA A 98 -16.36 -2.14 27.65
N LYS A 99 -16.32 -1.06 28.46
CA LYS A 99 -17.10 -0.90 29.70
C LYS A 99 -18.09 0.25 29.57
#